data_AF-A0A9P8HNQ5-F1
#
_entry.id   AF-A0A9P8HNQ5-F1
#
_cell.length_a   1.000
_cell.length_b   1.000
_cell.length_c   1.000
_cell.angle_alpha   90.00
_cell.angle_beta   90.00
_cell.angle_gamma   90.00
#
_symmetry.space_group_name_H-M   'P 1'
#
loop_
_entity.id
_entity.type
_entity.pdbx_description
1 polymer ?
#
loop_
_entity_poly.entity_id
_entity_poly.type
_entity_poly.pdbx_seq_one_letter_code
_entity_poly.pdbx_strand_id
1 'polypeptide(L)'
;MIVFFAYLGVVCKKRIPEAHTVLEIVRIRYGTVAHLVFTFLAVVNNLFNTINMILGAAAVITFLTGIHIMASTFLLPVGVVLYTLVGGIKATFLTDYIHTFVIAILCCYLTTKTLTHHDVGSIDGLYDLVVKAQPSYEVDGNYQGSLLTMNSQQGIFFAIILLVSNFGAVIMDTSYFIKAFAASPKAVVPGYVVGGFAYFSIPWSLGTIMGLAALGLESSPIFPTYPRPMTTLEVTNGLVLPYVAVAVAGKGGAVAVLLMTFMAITSTLSAQVIAVSSIFTFDFYRTYINKNAGNKDVIRWSHLGVVLFAAISAGLTAAFNYGGINMG
;
A
#
# COMPACT_ATOMS: atom_id res chain seq x y z
N MET A 1 12.25 1.85 7.79
CA MET A 1 11.29 0.91 8.42
C MET A 1 11.52 -0.54 8.00
N ILE A 2 11.46 -0.91 6.71
CA ILE A 2 11.60 -2.32 6.24
C ILE A 2 12.94 -2.95 6.66
N VAL A 3 14.04 -2.20 6.52
CA VAL A 3 15.38 -2.67 6.94
C VAL A 3 15.46 -2.87 8.46
N PHE A 4 14.81 -1.99 9.24
CA PHE A 4 14.72 -2.16 10.69
C PHE A 4 13.89 -3.40 11.05
N PHE A 5 12.77 -3.62 10.36
CA PHE A 5 11.98 -4.83 10.51
C PHE A 5 12.79 -6.10 10.22
N ALA A 6 13.71 -6.08 9.26
CA ALA A 6 14.59 -7.22 8.96
C ALA A 6 15.37 -7.70 10.19
N TYR A 7 15.92 -6.75 10.96
CA TYR A 7 16.60 -7.05 12.22
C TYR A 7 15.64 -7.65 13.24
N LEU A 8 14.47 -7.03 13.43
CA LEU A 8 13.47 -7.50 14.39
C LEU A 8 12.98 -8.91 14.06
N GLY A 9 12.65 -9.17 12.80
CA GLY A 9 12.21 -10.49 12.32
C GLY A 9 13.24 -11.59 12.59
N VAL A 10 14.53 -11.32 12.38
CA VAL A 10 15.60 -12.28 12.71
C VAL A 10 15.74 -12.51 14.20
N VAL A 11 15.68 -11.45 15.01
CA VAL A 11 15.78 -11.58 16.47
C VAL A 11 14.61 -12.40 17.02
N CYS A 12 13.39 -12.09 16.60
CA CYS A 12 12.19 -12.83 16.95
C CYS A 12 12.31 -14.30 16.55
N LYS A 13 12.70 -14.58 15.30
CA LYS A 13 12.84 -15.95 14.80
C LYS A 13 13.93 -16.75 15.52
N LYS A 14 15.06 -16.11 15.87
CA LYS A 14 16.14 -16.78 16.62
C LYS A 14 15.74 -17.13 18.05
N ARG A 15 14.91 -16.29 18.68
CA ARG A 15 14.50 -16.48 20.08
C ARG A 15 13.29 -17.39 20.23
N ILE A 16 12.30 -17.28 19.33
CA ILE A 16 11.04 -18.03 19.37
C ILE A 16 10.74 -18.52 17.94
N PRO A 17 11.42 -19.59 17.49
CA PRO A 17 11.31 -20.07 16.10
C PRO A 17 9.95 -20.67 15.75
N GLU A 18 9.17 -21.08 16.75
CA GLU A 18 7.83 -21.68 16.57
C GLU A 18 6.69 -20.67 16.69
N ALA A 19 7.00 -19.37 16.84
CA ALA A 19 5.98 -18.33 16.81
C ALA A 19 5.37 -18.20 15.40
N HIS A 20 4.05 -18.07 15.36
CA HIS A 20 3.24 -17.80 14.17
C HIS A 20 3.00 -16.30 14.04
N THR A 21 2.83 -15.59 15.16
CA THR A 21 2.59 -14.15 15.18
C THR A 21 3.55 -13.44 16.15
N VAL A 22 3.69 -12.13 16.00
CA VAL A 22 4.45 -11.31 16.96
C VAL A 22 3.76 -11.22 18.32
N LEU A 23 2.44 -11.40 18.34
CA LEU A 23 1.62 -11.27 19.54
C LEU A 23 1.87 -12.42 20.52
N GLU A 24 2.12 -13.64 20.01
CA GLU A 24 2.60 -14.76 20.84
C GLU A 24 3.89 -14.41 21.61
N ILE A 25 4.81 -13.66 20.98
CA ILE A 25 6.04 -13.19 21.61
C ILE A 25 5.73 -12.17 22.71
N VAL A 26 4.84 -11.21 22.44
CA VAL A 26 4.39 -10.22 23.42
C VAL A 26 3.77 -10.91 24.63
N ARG A 27 2.95 -11.94 24.42
CA ARG A 27 2.34 -12.73 25.49
C ARG A 27 3.37 -13.43 26.35
N ILE A 28 4.34 -14.11 25.74
CA ILE A 28 5.40 -14.83 26.47
C ILE A 28 6.24 -13.84 27.29
N ARG A 29 6.52 -12.65 26.75
CA ARG A 29 7.43 -11.68 27.38
C ARG A 29 6.75 -10.79 28.43
N TYR A 30 5.51 -10.39 28.21
CA TYR A 30 4.81 -9.34 28.98
C TYR A 30 3.46 -9.81 29.56
N GLY A 31 3.04 -11.04 29.29
CA GLY A 31 1.83 -11.63 29.85
C GLY A 31 0.55 -11.29 29.10
N THR A 32 -0.57 -11.76 29.65
CA THR A 32 -1.90 -11.75 29.02
C THR A 32 -2.45 -10.34 28.77
N VAL A 33 -2.27 -9.41 29.70
CA VAL A 33 -2.82 -8.04 29.54
C VAL A 33 -2.16 -7.33 28.37
N ALA A 34 -0.83 -7.35 28.30
CA ALA A 34 -0.09 -6.80 27.18
C ALA A 34 -0.48 -7.47 25.86
N HIS A 35 -0.64 -8.80 25.86
CA HIS A 35 -1.08 -9.53 24.68
C HIS A 35 -2.43 -9.02 24.14
N LEU A 36 -3.44 -8.88 25.00
CA LEU A 36 -4.76 -8.42 24.58
C LEU A 36 -4.74 -6.98 24.04
N VAL A 37 -3.99 -6.08 24.69
CA VAL A 37 -3.84 -4.69 24.22
C VAL A 37 -3.16 -4.64 22.86
N PHE A 38 -2.02 -5.32 22.70
CA PHE A 38 -1.31 -5.35 21.42
C PHE A 38 -2.10 -6.07 20.32
N THR A 39 -2.88 -7.10 20.67
CA THR A 39 -3.78 -7.79 19.72
C THR A 39 -4.82 -6.82 19.18
N PHE A 40 -5.49 -6.07 20.06
CA PHE A 40 -6.47 -5.06 19.65
C PHE A 40 -5.83 -4.01 18.73
N LEU A 41 -4.69 -3.46 19.14
CA LEU A 41 -3.98 -2.44 18.36
C LEU A 41 -3.50 -2.98 16.99
N ALA A 42 -3.04 -4.24 16.93
CA ALA A 42 -2.63 -4.87 15.67
C ALA A 42 -3.82 -5.05 14.72
N VAL A 43 -4.96 -5.56 15.21
CA VAL A 43 -6.18 -5.69 14.39
C VAL A 43 -6.65 -4.34 13.87
N VAL A 44 -6.65 -3.31 14.73
CA VAL A 44 -7.00 -1.94 14.33
C VAL A 44 -6.05 -1.39 13.27
N ASN A 45 -4.74 -1.56 13.46
CA ASN A 45 -3.72 -1.16 12.49
C ASN A 45 -3.93 -1.83 11.12
N ASN A 46 -4.05 -3.16 11.10
CA ASN A 46 -4.29 -3.92 9.87
C ASN A 46 -5.60 -3.52 9.20
N LEU A 47 -6.64 -3.22 9.98
CA LEU A 47 -7.94 -2.75 9.47
C LEU A 47 -7.83 -1.39 8.80
N PHE A 48 -7.22 -0.39 9.45
CA PHE A 48 -7.06 0.95 8.87
C PHE A 48 -6.16 0.93 7.62
N ASN A 49 -5.07 0.16 7.64
CA ASN A 49 -4.24 -0.03 6.45
C ASN A 49 -5.06 -0.64 5.31
N THR A 50 -5.87 -1.65 5.60
CA THR A 50 -6.73 -2.28 4.59
C THR A 50 -7.76 -1.30 4.02
N ILE A 51 -8.41 -0.49 4.88
CA ILE A 51 -9.40 0.51 4.45
C ILE A 51 -8.77 1.55 3.53
N ASN A 52 -7.63 2.13 3.92
CA ASN A 52 -6.93 3.14 3.11
C ASN A 52 -6.58 2.60 1.72
N MET A 53 -6.13 1.34 1.64
CA MET A 53 -5.80 0.69 0.38
C MET A 53 -7.03 0.44 -0.51
N ILE A 54 -8.13 -0.08 0.05
CA ILE A 54 -9.35 -0.32 -0.71
C ILE A 54 -9.93 1.00 -1.21
N LEU A 55 -9.91 2.05 -0.39
CA LEU A 55 -10.44 3.35 -0.75
C LEU A 55 -9.68 3.97 -1.93
N GLY A 56 -8.34 3.91 -1.89
CA GLY A 56 -7.50 4.36 -3.00
C GLY A 56 -7.69 3.56 -4.28
N ALA A 57 -7.73 2.23 -4.14
CA ALA A 57 -8.01 1.33 -5.25
C ALA A 57 -9.33 1.66 -5.93
N ALA A 58 -10.39 1.81 -5.12
CA ALA A 58 -11.73 2.06 -5.59
C ALA A 58 -11.80 3.41 -6.32
N ALA A 59 -11.17 4.46 -5.79
CA ALA A 59 -11.13 5.77 -6.44
C ALA A 59 -10.49 5.69 -7.84
N VAL A 60 -9.33 5.03 -7.95
CA VAL A 60 -8.63 4.88 -9.24
C VAL A 60 -9.42 4.01 -10.22
N ILE A 61 -9.99 2.89 -9.77
CA ILE A 61 -10.77 1.99 -10.62
C ILE A 61 -12.05 2.68 -11.11
N THR A 62 -12.77 3.35 -10.23
CA THR A 62 -13.96 4.12 -10.58
C THR A 62 -13.63 5.21 -11.59
N PHE A 63 -12.53 5.94 -11.37
CA PHE A 63 -12.08 6.96 -12.30
C PHE A 63 -11.76 6.39 -13.70
N LEU A 64 -11.04 5.27 -13.77
CA LEU A 64 -10.58 4.71 -15.05
C LEU A 64 -11.64 3.88 -15.79
N THR A 65 -12.60 3.29 -15.09
CA THR A 65 -13.55 2.32 -15.67
C THR A 65 -15.01 2.81 -15.65
N GLY A 66 -15.33 3.82 -14.84
CA GLY A 66 -16.71 4.25 -14.60
C GLY A 66 -17.53 3.32 -13.70
N ILE A 67 -16.94 2.25 -13.16
CA ILE A 67 -17.62 1.37 -12.19
C ILE A 67 -17.95 2.17 -10.93
N HIS A 68 -19.16 2.01 -10.40
CA HIS A 68 -19.59 2.67 -9.17
C HIS A 68 -18.63 2.40 -8.01
N ILE A 69 -18.27 3.43 -7.24
CA ILE A 69 -17.27 3.34 -6.15
C ILE A 69 -17.53 2.18 -5.19
N MET A 70 -18.79 2.04 -4.75
CA MET A 70 -19.21 0.97 -3.85
C MET A 70 -19.04 -0.42 -4.46
N ALA A 71 -19.29 -0.58 -5.76
CA ALA A 71 -19.09 -1.85 -6.44
C ALA A 71 -17.58 -2.18 -6.48
N SER A 72 -16.72 -1.19 -6.76
CA SER A 72 -15.27 -1.39 -6.70
C SER A 72 -14.81 -1.77 -5.29
N THR A 73 -15.33 -1.11 -4.25
CA THR A 73 -15.01 -1.38 -2.84
C THR A 73 -15.33 -2.82 -2.43
N PHE A 74 -16.48 -3.35 -2.83
CA PHE A 74 -16.90 -4.72 -2.45
C PHE A 74 -16.35 -5.81 -3.37
N LEU A 75 -16.15 -5.54 -4.66
CA LEU A 75 -15.65 -6.56 -5.61
C LEU A 75 -14.15 -6.81 -5.47
N LEU A 76 -13.36 -5.80 -5.11
CA LEU A 76 -11.92 -5.92 -4.95
C LEU A 76 -11.50 -7.03 -3.96
N PRO A 77 -12.05 -7.10 -2.73
CA PRO A 77 -11.70 -8.17 -1.79
C PRO A 77 -12.15 -9.56 -2.20
N VAL A 78 -13.20 -9.70 -3.02
CA VAL A 78 -13.77 -11.01 -3.37
C VAL A 78 -12.74 -11.89 -4.08
N GLY A 79 -12.05 -11.36 -5.09
CA GLY A 79 -11.00 -12.09 -5.79
C GLY A 79 -9.88 -12.54 -4.86
N VAL A 80 -9.50 -11.66 -3.93
CA VAL A 80 -8.44 -11.92 -2.94
C VAL A 80 -8.83 -13.02 -1.96
N VAL A 81 -10.05 -12.95 -1.42
CA VAL A 81 -10.58 -13.96 -0.52
C VAL A 81 -10.55 -15.34 -1.18
N LEU A 82 -11.02 -15.45 -2.42
CA LEU A 82 -11.10 -16.72 -3.13
C LEU A 82 -9.73 -17.41 -3.26
N TYR A 83 -8.70 -16.73 -3.77
CA TYR A 83 -7.39 -17.38 -3.91
C TYR A 83 -6.67 -17.56 -2.58
N THR A 84 -6.90 -16.67 -1.61
CA THR A 84 -6.30 -16.80 -0.27
C THR A 84 -6.80 -18.05 0.44
N LEU A 85 -8.12 -18.31 0.37
CA LEU A 85 -8.75 -19.48 0.96
C LEU A 85 -8.26 -20.80 0.34
N VAL A 86 -7.99 -20.82 -0.96
CA VAL A 86 -7.55 -22.03 -1.67
C VAL A 86 -6.04 -22.25 -1.52
N GLY A 87 -5.25 -21.20 -1.65
CA GLY A 87 -3.81 -21.30 -1.83
C GLY A 87 -2.96 -21.11 -0.56
N GLY A 88 -3.53 -20.48 0.47
CA GLY A 88 -2.84 -20.17 1.72
C GLY A 88 -1.55 -19.36 1.52
N ILE A 89 -0.63 -19.47 2.49
CA ILE A 89 0.59 -18.65 2.52
C ILE A 89 1.55 -18.93 1.33
N LYS A 90 1.62 -20.19 0.85
CA LYS A 90 2.52 -20.57 -0.25
C LYS A 90 2.08 -19.97 -1.58
N ALA A 91 0.79 -20.05 -1.89
CA ALA A 91 0.26 -19.41 -3.10
C ALA A 91 0.43 -17.90 -3.03
N THR A 92 0.21 -17.32 -1.85
CA THR A 92 0.38 -15.87 -1.63
C THR A 92 1.80 -15.42 -1.95
N PHE A 93 2.84 -16.18 -1.55
CA PHE A 93 4.22 -15.84 -1.92
C PHE A 93 4.46 -15.84 -3.44
N LEU A 94 3.90 -16.82 -4.14
CA LEU A 94 4.06 -16.91 -5.59
C LEU A 94 3.30 -15.78 -6.31
N THR A 95 2.07 -15.49 -5.89
CA THR A 95 1.28 -14.39 -6.45
C THR A 95 1.93 -13.04 -6.17
N ASP A 96 2.46 -12.81 -4.96
CA ASP A 96 3.16 -11.58 -4.59
C ASP A 96 4.37 -11.33 -5.49
N TYR A 97 5.11 -12.39 -5.84
CA TYR A 97 6.23 -12.30 -6.77
C TYR A 97 5.77 -11.86 -8.17
N ILE A 98 4.71 -12.48 -8.70
CA ILE A 98 4.14 -12.13 -10.01
C ILE A 98 3.59 -10.70 -10.00
N HIS A 99 2.84 -10.32 -8.97
CA HIS A 99 2.30 -8.97 -8.80
C HIS A 99 3.42 -7.93 -8.83
N THR A 100 4.48 -8.14 -8.02
CA THR A 100 5.62 -7.23 -7.94
C THR A 100 6.35 -7.12 -9.27
N PHE A 101 6.54 -8.24 -9.98
CA PHE A 101 7.19 -8.25 -11.28
C PHE A 101 6.41 -7.46 -12.33
N VAL A 102 5.08 -7.64 -12.40
CA VAL A 102 4.21 -6.87 -13.30
C VAL A 102 4.23 -5.39 -12.95
N ILE A 103 4.12 -5.03 -11.67
CA ILE A 103 4.19 -3.64 -11.20
C ILE A 103 5.53 -3.01 -11.62
N ALA A 104 6.64 -3.70 -11.42
CA ALA A 104 7.97 -3.18 -11.78
C ALA A 104 8.07 -2.86 -13.28
N ILE A 105 7.58 -3.74 -14.16
CA ILE A 105 7.54 -3.50 -15.61
C ILE A 105 6.70 -2.27 -15.93
N LEU A 106 5.51 -2.15 -15.34
CA LEU A 106 4.60 -1.03 -15.57
C LEU A 106 5.16 0.30 -15.03
N CYS A 107 5.88 0.27 -13.91
CA CYS A 107 6.60 1.43 -13.37
C CYS A 107 7.67 1.91 -14.35
N CYS A 108 8.51 0.99 -14.86
CA CYS A 108 9.51 1.32 -15.87
C CYS A 108 8.86 1.88 -17.14
N TYR A 109 7.80 1.22 -17.62
CA TYR A 109 7.05 1.66 -18.81
C TYR A 109 6.50 3.09 -18.65
N LEU A 110 5.75 3.37 -17.59
CA LEU A 110 5.15 4.68 -17.37
C LEU A 110 6.22 5.77 -17.18
N THR A 111 7.27 5.45 -16.42
CA THR A 111 8.38 6.39 -16.20
C THR A 111 9.07 6.76 -17.51
N THR A 112 9.47 5.76 -18.32
CA THR A 112 10.10 6.00 -19.61
C THR A 112 9.13 6.68 -20.59
N LYS A 113 7.86 6.29 -20.60
CA LYS A 113 6.87 6.86 -21.51
C LYS A 113 6.59 8.33 -21.22
N THR A 114 6.54 8.73 -19.95
CA THR A 114 6.41 10.12 -19.54
C THR A 114 7.61 10.94 -20.00
N LEU A 115 8.84 10.49 -19.72
CA LEU A 115 10.07 11.22 -20.10
C LEU A 115 10.28 11.32 -21.61
N THR A 116 9.80 10.35 -22.38
CA THR A 116 9.95 10.32 -23.85
C THR A 116 8.73 10.88 -24.60
N HIS A 117 7.71 11.35 -23.88
CA HIS A 117 6.56 11.99 -24.50
C HIS A 117 6.99 13.31 -25.15
N HIS A 118 6.50 13.64 -26.35
CA HIS A 118 6.93 14.83 -27.09
C HIS A 118 6.77 16.15 -26.33
N ASP A 119 5.71 16.29 -25.52
CA ASP A 119 5.50 17.49 -24.70
C ASP A 119 6.44 17.58 -23.49
N VAL A 120 7.07 16.47 -23.07
CA VAL A 120 8.03 16.42 -21.95
C VAL A 120 9.48 16.39 -22.47
N GLY A 121 9.75 15.58 -23.49
CA GLY A 121 10.99 15.48 -24.25
C GLY A 121 12.13 14.73 -23.54
N SER A 122 12.42 15.09 -22.29
CA SER A 122 13.51 14.53 -21.50
C SER A 122 13.36 14.89 -20.01
N ILE A 123 14.36 14.56 -19.20
CA ILE A 123 14.46 15.05 -17.82
C ILE A 123 14.62 16.59 -17.80
N ASP A 124 15.40 17.15 -18.73
CA ASP A 124 15.59 18.60 -18.85
C ASP A 124 14.29 19.28 -19.27
N GLY A 125 13.57 18.70 -20.23
CA GLY A 125 12.26 19.25 -20.63
C GLY A 125 11.21 19.14 -19.53
N LEU A 126 11.24 18.08 -18.71
CA LEU A 126 10.42 18.00 -17.49
C LEU A 126 10.76 19.12 -16.50
N TYR A 127 12.05 19.41 -16.29
CA TYR A 127 12.49 20.52 -15.45
C TYR A 127 11.97 21.86 -15.99
N ASP A 128 12.11 22.12 -17.29
CA ASP A 128 11.64 23.36 -17.93
C ASP A 128 10.13 23.54 -17.80
N LEU A 129 9.35 22.46 -17.94
CA LEU A 129 7.90 22.48 -17.71
C LEU A 129 7.55 22.87 -16.27
N VAL A 130 8.25 22.29 -15.29
CA VAL A 130 7.99 22.57 -13.86
C VAL A 130 8.37 24.00 -13.51
N VAL A 131 9.51 24.49 -14.01
CA VAL A 131 9.93 25.89 -13.81
C VAL A 131 8.92 26.85 -14.44
N LYS A 132 8.42 26.54 -15.63
CA LYS A 132 7.37 27.33 -16.29
C LYS A 132 6.05 27.32 -15.51
N ALA A 133 5.71 26.21 -14.87
CA ALA A 133 4.50 26.07 -14.05
C ALA A 133 4.62 26.74 -12.67
N GLN A 134 5.84 26.93 -12.15
CA GLN A 134 6.12 27.43 -10.80
C GLN A 134 5.29 28.65 -10.36
N PRO A 135 5.07 29.70 -11.19
CA PRO A 135 4.28 30.87 -10.77
C PRO A 135 2.83 30.56 -10.37
N SER A 136 2.31 29.40 -10.78
CA SER A 136 0.94 28.95 -10.43
C SER A 136 0.89 28.06 -9.18
N TYR A 137 2.04 27.60 -8.67
CA TYR A 137 2.14 26.66 -7.55
C TYR A 137 3.21 27.07 -6.56
N GLU A 138 3.24 28.34 -6.17
CA GLU A 138 4.21 28.82 -5.18
C GLU A 138 4.06 28.06 -3.85
N VAL A 139 5.19 27.52 -3.36
CA VAL A 139 5.23 26.73 -2.11
C VAL A 139 5.76 27.60 -0.98
N ASP A 140 4.93 27.84 0.02
CA ASP A 140 5.34 28.61 1.20
C ASP A 140 6.52 27.94 1.95
N GLY A 141 7.47 28.76 2.41
CA GLY A 141 8.71 28.33 3.05
C GLY A 141 9.82 27.85 2.10
N ASN A 142 9.54 27.59 0.82
CA ASN A 142 10.58 27.28 -0.17
C ASN A 142 11.32 28.55 -0.63
N TYR A 143 12.57 28.39 -1.07
CA TYR A 143 13.35 29.53 -1.57
C TYR A 143 12.66 30.14 -2.79
N GLN A 144 12.22 31.40 -2.66
CA GLN A 144 11.43 32.10 -3.68
C GLN A 144 10.16 31.32 -4.12
N GLY A 145 9.55 30.55 -3.21
CA GLY A 145 8.38 29.74 -3.53
C GLY A 145 8.66 28.55 -4.46
N SER A 146 9.93 28.22 -4.73
CA SER A 146 10.30 27.28 -5.78
C SER A 146 9.88 25.84 -5.47
N LEU A 147 9.29 25.17 -6.45
CA LEU A 147 8.92 23.74 -6.41
C LEU A 147 10.14 22.81 -6.27
N LEU A 148 11.35 23.30 -6.56
CA LEU A 148 12.57 22.48 -6.62
C LEU A 148 13.45 22.60 -5.37
N THR A 149 13.00 23.36 -4.37
CA THR A 149 13.71 23.46 -3.08
C THR A 149 12.96 22.69 -2.00
N MET A 150 13.68 22.29 -0.94
CA MET A 150 13.16 21.39 0.10
C MET A 150 13.13 22.07 1.48
N ASN A 151 12.69 23.34 1.53
CA ASN A 151 12.61 24.12 2.78
C ASN A 151 11.17 24.23 3.31
N SER A 152 10.18 23.65 2.63
CA SER A 152 8.78 23.73 3.03
C SER A 152 8.53 23.04 4.38
N GLN A 153 8.03 23.81 5.34
CA GLN A 153 7.75 23.31 6.69
C GLN A 153 6.68 22.21 6.68
N GLN A 154 5.67 22.35 5.81
CA GLN A 154 4.63 21.34 5.62
C GLN A 154 5.22 20.02 5.09
N GLY A 155 6.20 20.07 4.18
CA GLY A 155 6.89 18.88 3.67
C GLY A 155 7.63 18.13 4.78
N ILE A 156 8.31 18.86 5.67
CA ILE A 156 8.98 18.27 6.84
C ILE A 156 7.97 17.64 7.81
N PHE A 157 6.87 18.33 8.12
CA PHE A 157 5.82 17.77 8.96
C PHE A 157 5.19 16.52 8.36
N PHE A 158 4.90 16.52 7.07
CA PHE A 158 4.39 15.36 6.35
C PHE A 158 5.38 14.19 6.40
N ALA A 159 6.68 14.45 6.21
CA ALA A 159 7.72 13.44 6.31
C ALA A 159 7.81 12.82 7.72
N ILE A 160 7.73 13.63 8.78
CA ILE A 160 7.73 13.14 10.17
C ILE A 160 6.49 12.29 10.45
N ILE A 161 5.30 12.78 10.06
CA ILE A 161 4.05 12.05 10.23
C ILE A 161 4.12 10.70 9.53
N LEU A 162 4.54 10.66 8.26
CA LEU A 162 4.70 9.43 7.50
C LEU A 162 5.73 8.49 8.12
N LEU A 163 6.86 9.01 8.61
CA LEU A 163 7.90 8.19 9.22
C LEU A 163 7.36 7.51 10.49
N VAL A 164 6.75 8.26 11.39
CA VAL A 164 6.25 7.74 12.68
C VAL A 164 5.06 6.81 12.48
N SER A 165 4.10 7.20 11.63
CA SER A 165 2.89 6.39 11.37
C SER A 165 3.23 5.06 10.70
N ASN A 166 4.05 5.08 9.63
CA ASN A 166 4.41 3.85 8.92
C ASN A 166 5.35 2.96 9.74
N PHE A 167 6.18 3.53 10.62
CA PHE A 167 7.00 2.72 11.52
C PHE A 167 6.13 1.89 12.47
N GLY A 168 5.12 2.52 13.08
CA GLY A 168 4.10 1.80 13.87
C GLY A 168 3.35 0.78 13.02
N ALA A 169 2.93 1.19 11.81
CA ALA A 169 2.16 0.33 10.92
C ALA A 169 2.90 -0.97 10.55
N VAL A 170 4.19 -0.88 10.23
CA VAL A 170 5.01 -2.04 9.87
C VAL A 170 5.31 -2.95 11.06
N ILE A 171 5.61 -2.37 12.24
CA ILE A 171 5.95 -3.18 13.43
C ILE A 171 4.73 -3.86 14.05
N MET A 172 3.55 -3.28 13.91
CA MET A 172 2.31 -3.87 14.42
C MET A 172 1.62 -4.79 13.42
N ASP A 173 2.04 -4.78 12.15
CA ASP A 173 1.46 -5.62 11.13
C ASP A 173 2.05 -7.04 11.16
N THR A 174 1.19 -7.99 11.52
CA THR A 174 1.54 -9.41 11.60
C THR A 174 1.91 -10.01 10.24
N SER A 175 1.50 -9.40 9.12
CA SER A 175 1.82 -9.87 7.76
C SER A 175 3.33 -9.96 7.53
N TYR A 176 4.10 -8.98 8.01
CA TYR A 176 5.55 -8.96 7.89
C TYR A 176 6.21 -10.07 8.73
N PHE A 177 5.70 -10.31 9.94
CA PHE A 177 6.21 -11.35 10.83
C PHE A 177 5.96 -12.74 10.28
N ILE A 178 4.77 -13.00 9.74
CA ILE A 178 4.44 -14.27 9.08
C ILE A 178 5.44 -14.57 7.96
N LYS A 179 5.77 -13.57 7.12
CA LYS A 179 6.76 -13.73 6.05
C LYS A 179 8.17 -13.97 6.60
N ALA A 180 8.56 -13.25 7.66
CA ALA A 180 9.85 -13.44 8.31
C ALA A 180 10.01 -14.82 8.97
N PHE A 181 8.94 -15.32 9.60
CA PHE A 181 8.92 -16.65 10.21
C PHE A 181 8.89 -17.78 9.19
N ALA A 182 8.29 -17.56 8.01
CA ALA A 182 8.32 -18.54 6.92
C ALA A 182 9.69 -18.63 6.23
N ALA A 183 10.45 -17.54 6.12
CA ALA A 183 11.73 -17.49 5.42
C ALA A 183 12.91 -18.01 6.26
N SER A 184 13.93 -18.64 5.63
CA SER A 184 15.11 -19.10 6.38
C SER A 184 15.90 -17.93 7.01
N PRO A 185 16.52 -18.08 8.19
CA PRO A 185 17.22 -16.96 8.85
C PRO A 185 18.31 -16.30 8.00
N LYS A 186 18.96 -17.08 7.11
CA LYS A 186 19.97 -16.57 6.16
C LYS A 186 19.36 -15.73 5.03
N ALA A 187 18.09 -15.96 4.68
CA ALA A 187 17.39 -15.25 3.62
C ALA A 187 16.61 -14.02 4.11
N VAL A 188 16.19 -13.98 5.38
CA VAL A 188 15.37 -12.88 5.94
C VAL A 188 16.07 -11.52 5.81
N VAL A 189 17.30 -11.36 6.31
CA VAL A 189 17.98 -10.04 6.29
C VAL A 189 18.27 -9.58 4.86
N PRO A 190 18.94 -10.36 3.99
CA PRO A 190 19.22 -9.91 2.63
C PRO A 190 17.94 -9.61 1.85
N GLY A 191 16.90 -10.45 2.00
CA GLY A 191 15.61 -10.25 1.34
C GLY A 191 14.94 -8.93 1.72
N TYR A 192 14.84 -8.63 3.01
CA TYR A 192 14.25 -7.36 3.47
C TYR A 192 15.12 -6.14 3.18
N VAL A 193 16.46 -6.28 3.16
CA VAL A 193 17.36 -5.18 2.77
C VAL A 193 17.19 -4.85 1.30
N VAL A 194 17.24 -5.85 0.41
CA VAL A 194 17.01 -5.68 -1.03
C VAL A 194 15.61 -5.12 -1.28
N GLY A 195 14.58 -5.66 -0.61
CA GLY A 195 13.22 -5.14 -0.70
C GLY A 195 13.10 -3.69 -0.25
N GLY A 196 13.83 -3.29 0.81
CA GLY A 196 13.88 -1.90 1.28
C GLY A 196 14.46 -0.93 0.26
N PHE A 197 15.56 -1.30 -0.41
CA PHE A 197 16.15 -0.48 -1.48
C PHE A 197 15.28 -0.46 -2.74
N ALA A 198 14.76 -1.62 -3.15
CA ALA A 198 13.88 -1.72 -4.32
C ALA A 198 12.60 -0.92 -4.15
N TYR A 199 12.06 -0.86 -2.92
CA TYR A 199 10.90 -0.05 -2.60
C TYR A 199 11.14 1.44 -2.84
N PHE A 200 12.32 1.98 -2.48
CA PHE A 200 12.66 3.40 -2.68
C PHE A 200 12.62 3.81 -4.16
N SER A 201 12.99 2.89 -5.07
CA SER A 201 13.01 3.16 -6.50
C SER A 201 11.62 3.52 -7.05
N ILE A 202 10.53 2.98 -6.51
CA ILE A 202 9.17 3.23 -7.02
C ILE A 202 8.70 4.67 -6.79
N PRO A 203 8.62 5.20 -5.55
CA PRO A 203 8.23 6.60 -5.32
C PRO A 203 9.25 7.57 -5.91
N TRP A 204 10.55 7.23 -5.89
CA TRP A 204 11.58 8.11 -6.45
C TRP A 204 11.45 8.25 -7.97
N SER A 205 11.30 7.14 -8.70
CA SER A 205 11.17 7.17 -10.16
C SER A 205 9.76 7.55 -10.58
N LEU A 206 8.79 6.67 -10.37
CA LEU A 206 7.42 6.85 -10.83
C LEU A 206 6.75 8.02 -10.11
N GLY A 207 6.81 8.06 -8.77
CA GLY A 207 6.12 9.09 -7.98
C GLY A 207 6.59 10.50 -8.32
N THR A 208 7.90 10.74 -8.27
CA THR A 208 8.48 12.05 -8.59
C THR A 208 8.21 12.46 -10.03
N ILE A 209 8.47 11.57 -11.01
CA ILE A 209 8.33 11.91 -12.43
C ILE A 209 6.87 12.18 -12.78
N MET A 210 5.93 11.34 -12.31
CA MET A 210 4.52 11.55 -12.57
C MET A 210 3.99 12.78 -11.82
N GLY A 211 4.41 13.04 -10.58
CA GLY A 211 4.03 14.23 -9.84
C GLY A 211 4.49 15.52 -10.50
N LEU A 212 5.76 15.59 -10.91
CA LEU A 212 6.30 16.74 -11.64
C LEU A 212 5.64 16.90 -13.01
N ALA A 213 5.39 15.80 -13.72
CA ALA A 213 4.70 15.84 -15.01
C ALA A 213 3.25 16.35 -14.87
N ALA A 214 2.56 16.04 -13.76
CA ALA A 214 1.25 16.60 -13.50
C ALA A 214 1.30 18.13 -13.39
N LEU A 215 2.23 18.67 -12.57
CA LEU A 215 2.42 20.11 -12.42
C LEU A 215 2.76 20.80 -13.75
N GLY A 216 3.64 20.18 -14.55
CA GLY A 216 4.09 20.72 -15.83
C GLY A 216 3.05 20.64 -16.95
N LEU A 217 2.23 19.59 -16.97
CA LEU A 217 1.29 19.31 -18.05
C LEU A 217 -0.15 19.73 -17.75
N GLU A 218 -0.54 20.04 -16.51
CA GLU A 218 -1.93 20.37 -16.14
C GLU A 218 -2.53 21.52 -16.97
N SER A 219 -1.70 22.49 -17.35
CA SER A 219 -2.10 23.63 -18.19
C SER A 219 -2.06 23.34 -19.70
N SER A 220 -1.75 22.11 -20.12
CA SER A 220 -1.66 21.69 -21.51
C SER A 220 -2.96 21.02 -21.99
N PRO A 221 -3.38 21.21 -23.26
CA PRO A 221 -4.56 20.56 -23.83
C PRO A 221 -4.57 19.02 -23.80
N ILE A 222 -3.42 18.38 -23.62
CA ILE A 222 -3.33 16.92 -23.51
C ILE A 222 -3.83 16.41 -22.15
N PHE A 223 -3.87 17.29 -21.14
CA PHE A 223 -4.17 16.88 -19.78
C PHE A 223 -5.68 16.71 -19.61
N PRO A 224 -6.18 15.61 -19.00
CA PRO A 224 -7.61 15.29 -19.04
C PRO A 224 -8.53 16.32 -18.37
N THR A 225 -8.00 17.16 -17.46
CA THR A 225 -8.79 18.19 -16.78
C THR A 225 -8.78 19.54 -17.50
N TYR A 226 -7.92 19.74 -18.50
CA TYR A 226 -7.76 21.02 -19.20
C TYR A 226 -9.09 21.57 -19.75
N PRO A 227 -9.36 22.89 -19.61
CA PRO A 227 -8.50 23.97 -19.08
C PRO A 227 -8.58 24.15 -17.56
N ARG A 228 -9.23 23.23 -16.85
CA ARG A 228 -9.43 23.26 -15.40
C ARG A 228 -8.22 22.64 -14.67
N PRO A 229 -7.76 23.22 -13.55
CA PRO A 229 -6.82 22.53 -12.66
C PRO A 229 -7.48 21.36 -11.94
N MET A 230 -6.69 20.38 -11.51
CA MET A 230 -7.15 19.31 -10.63
C MET A 230 -7.71 19.91 -9.33
N THR A 231 -8.87 19.44 -8.95
CA THR A 231 -9.47 19.77 -7.66
C THR A 231 -8.69 19.11 -6.53
N THR A 232 -8.75 19.71 -5.33
CA THR A 232 -8.14 19.12 -4.13
C THR A 232 -8.60 17.69 -3.90
N LEU A 233 -9.89 17.39 -4.16
CA LEU A 233 -10.44 16.05 -4.01
C LEU A 233 -9.81 15.04 -5.00
N GLU A 234 -9.55 15.44 -6.24
CA GLU A 234 -8.89 14.57 -7.23
C GLU A 234 -7.44 14.28 -6.83
N VAL A 235 -6.72 15.29 -6.32
CA VAL A 235 -5.35 15.13 -5.82
C VAL A 235 -5.33 14.20 -4.60
N THR A 236 -6.20 14.44 -3.62
CA THR A 236 -6.31 13.62 -2.39
C THR A 236 -6.76 12.19 -2.68
N ASN A 237 -7.60 11.97 -3.69
CA ASN A 237 -7.97 10.64 -4.17
C ASN A 237 -6.84 9.92 -4.94
N GLY A 238 -5.65 10.52 -5.06
CA GLY A 238 -4.51 9.92 -5.72
C GLY A 238 -4.64 9.84 -7.24
N LEU A 239 -5.47 10.70 -7.86
CA LEU A 239 -5.74 10.66 -9.30
C LEU A 239 -4.61 11.27 -10.16
N VAL A 240 -3.58 11.84 -9.53
CA VAL A 240 -2.40 12.40 -10.20
C VAL A 240 -1.75 11.39 -11.15
N LEU A 241 -1.47 10.18 -10.66
CA LEU A 241 -0.87 9.10 -11.45
C LEU A 241 -1.77 8.68 -12.64
N PRO A 242 -3.07 8.36 -12.44
CA PRO A 242 -4.01 8.11 -13.53
C PRO A 242 -4.07 9.24 -14.56
N TYR A 243 -4.14 10.51 -14.13
CA TYR A 243 -4.28 11.64 -15.03
C TYR A 243 -3.06 11.79 -15.95
N VAL A 244 -1.86 11.73 -15.38
CA VAL A 244 -0.63 11.82 -16.16
C VAL A 244 -0.50 10.63 -17.10
N ALA A 245 -0.80 9.41 -16.62
CA ALA A 245 -0.73 8.22 -17.47
C ALA A 245 -1.68 8.32 -18.67
N VAL A 246 -2.89 8.83 -18.48
CA VAL A 246 -3.83 9.10 -19.58
C VAL A 246 -3.32 10.20 -20.50
N ALA A 247 -2.75 11.28 -19.96
CA ALA A 247 -2.21 12.37 -20.77
C ALA A 247 -1.08 11.90 -21.71
N VAL A 248 -0.13 11.11 -21.21
CA VAL A 248 1.09 10.74 -21.97
C VAL A 248 0.97 9.43 -22.75
N ALA A 249 0.03 8.56 -22.38
CA ALA A 249 -0.10 7.22 -22.97
C ALA A 249 -1.55 6.83 -23.33
N GLY A 250 -2.51 7.75 -23.19
CA GLY A 250 -3.91 7.55 -23.54
C GLY A 250 -4.51 6.30 -22.87
N LYS A 251 -5.23 5.50 -23.67
CA LYS A 251 -5.83 4.24 -23.21
C LYS A 251 -4.79 3.24 -22.68
N GLY A 252 -3.57 3.23 -23.23
CA GLY A 252 -2.50 2.35 -22.76
C GLY A 252 -2.05 2.70 -21.34
N GLY A 253 -1.95 4.00 -21.03
CA GLY A 253 -1.66 4.50 -19.69
C GLY A 253 -2.77 4.16 -18.69
N ALA A 254 -4.03 4.33 -19.08
CA ALA A 254 -5.19 3.94 -18.26
C ALA A 254 -5.14 2.46 -17.88
N VAL A 255 -4.91 1.57 -18.85
CA VAL A 255 -4.80 0.12 -18.61
C VAL A 255 -3.60 -0.21 -17.73
N ALA A 256 -2.46 0.44 -17.95
CA ALA A 256 -1.26 0.24 -17.12
C ALA A 256 -1.50 0.61 -15.66
N VAL A 257 -2.12 1.77 -15.38
CA VAL A 257 -2.44 2.18 -14.02
C VAL A 257 -3.50 1.26 -13.40
N LEU A 258 -4.54 0.90 -14.14
CA LEU A 258 -5.57 -0.03 -13.67
C LEU A 258 -4.97 -1.38 -13.25
N LEU A 259 -4.12 -1.97 -14.10
CA LEU A 259 -3.42 -3.21 -13.79
C LEU A 259 -2.47 -3.05 -12.60
N MET A 260 -1.68 -1.98 -12.57
CA MET A 260 -0.74 -1.72 -11.47
C MET A 260 -1.47 -1.60 -10.14
N THR A 261 -2.56 -0.82 -10.08
CA THR A 261 -3.42 -0.67 -8.91
C THR A 261 -4.03 -2.01 -8.50
N PHE A 262 -4.59 -2.77 -9.45
CA PHE A 262 -5.15 -4.08 -9.15
C PHE A 262 -4.10 -5.03 -8.55
N MET A 263 -2.93 -5.15 -9.17
CA MET A 263 -1.84 -6.01 -8.69
C MET A 263 -1.30 -5.58 -7.31
N ALA A 264 -1.23 -4.27 -7.04
CA ALA A 264 -0.72 -3.74 -5.78
C ALA A 264 -1.68 -4.01 -4.61
N ILE A 265 -2.97 -3.79 -4.83
CA ILE A 265 -4.00 -4.01 -3.81
C ILE A 265 -4.27 -5.49 -3.60
N THR A 266 -4.34 -6.32 -4.64
CA THR A 266 -4.53 -7.76 -4.45
C THR A 266 -3.41 -8.37 -3.61
N SER A 267 -2.15 -8.09 -3.97
CA SER A 267 -0.95 -8.51 -3.23
C SER A 267 -1.03 -8.17 -1.74
N THR A 268 -1.27 -6.90 -1.44
CA THR A 268 -1.23 -6.44 -0.06
C THR A 268 -2.47 -6.87 0.71
N LEU A 269 -3.66 -6.85 0.09
CA LEU A 269 -4.89 -7.29 0.72
C LEU A 269 -4.80 -8.77 1.12
N SER A 270 -4.19 -9.64 0.30
CA SER A 270 -3.95 -11.04 0.70
C SER A 270 -3.07 -11.15 1.94
N ALA A 271 -2.04 -10.31 2.04
CA ALA A 271 -1.17 -10.28 3.21
C ALA A 271 -1.93 -9.81 4.48
N GLN A 272 -2.81 -8.82 4.35
CA GLN A 272 -3.62 -8.30 5.45
C GLN A 272 -4.67 -9.29 5.95
N VAL A 273 -5.41 -9.94 5.04
CA VAL A 273 -6.41 -10.94 5.44
C VAL A 273 -5.76 -12.16 6.10
N ILE A 274 -4.56 -12.58 5.64
CA ILE A 274 -3.80 -13.66 6.28
C ILE A 274 -3.31 -13.22 7.66
N ALA A 275 -2.83 -11.99 7.80
CA ALA A 275 -2.36 -11.46 9.07
C ALA A 275 -3.47 -11.48 10.12
N VAL A 276 -4.62 -10.86 9.84
CA VAL A 276 -5.73 -10.80 10.80
C VAL A 276 -6.36 -12.18 11.03
N SER A 277 -6.44 -13.02 9.99
CA SER A 277 -6.83 -14.43 10.14
C SER A 277 -5.90 -15.20 11.10
N SER A 278 -4.59 -14.98 11.01
CA SER A 278 -3.62 -15.62 11.90
C SER A 278 -3.75 -15.10 13.33
N ILE A 279 -3.93 -13.79 13.52
CA ILE A 279 -4.21 -13.21 14.84
C ILE A 279 -5.45 -13.86 15.46
N PHE A 280 -6.55 -13.91 14.69
CA PHE A 280 -7.79 -14.50 15.17
C PHE A 280 -7.65 -15.99 15.53
N THR A 281 -6.86 -16.73 14.77
CA THR A 281 -6.70 -18.17 14.97
C THR A 281 -5.73 -18.52 16.09
N PHE A 282 -4.52 -17.94 16.09
CA PHE A 282 -3.44 -18.30 17.01
C PHE A 282 -3.50 -17.49 18.32
N ASP A 283 -3.75 -16.19 18.23
CA ASP A 283 -3.72 -15.29 19.38
C ASP A 283 -5.06 -15.23 20.12
N PHE A 284 -6.18 -15.45 19.43
CA PHE A 284 -7.49 -15.47 20.05
C PHE A 284 -8.03 -16.89 20.27
N TYR A 285 -8.38 -17.60 19.20
CA TYR A 285 -9.06 -18.89 19.29
C TYR A 285 -8.23 -19.97 19.99
N ARG A 286 -7.02 -20.25 19.49
CA ARG A 286 -6.15 -21.29 20.07
C ARG A 286 -5.64 -20.92 21.46
N THR A 287 -5.45 -19.63 21.74
CA THR A 287 -4.88 -19.19 23.02
C THR A 287 -5.93 -19.13 24.14
N TYR A 288 -7.12 -18.61 23.87
CA TYR A 288 -8.13 -18.32 24.90
C TYR A 288 -9.37 -19.20 24.85
N ILE A 289 -9.75 -19.73 23.69
CA ILE A 289 -10.99 -20.51 23.53
C ILE A 289 -10.70 -22.01 23.57
N ASN A 290 -9.86 -22.52 22.66
CA ASN A 290 -9.53 -23.93 22.57
C ASN A 290 -8.01 -24.15 22.48
N LYS A 291 -7.39 -24.39 23.64
CA LYS A 291 -5.95 -24.63 23.78
C LYS A 291 -5.45 -25.89 23.06
N ASN A 292 -6.34 -26.84 22.81
CA ASN A 292 -6.04 -28.11 22.15
C ASN A 292 -6.54 -28.13 20.69
N ALA A 293 -6.78 -26.97 20.07
CA ALA A 293 -7.24 -26.87 18.70
C ALA A 293 -6.32 -27.65 17.75
N GLY A 294 -6.90 -28.61 17.01
CA GLY A 294 -6.18 -29.39 16.01
C GLY A 294 -6.09 -28.65 14.68
N ASN A 295 -5.35 -29.22 13.72
CA ASN A 295 -5.13 -28.61 12.39
C ASN A 295 -6.44 -28.28 11.66
N LYS A 296 -7.47 -29.14 11.78
CA LYS A 296 -8.78 -28.90 11.15
C LYS A 296 -9.47 -27.66 11.71
N ASP A 297 -9.36 -27.43 13.01
CA ASP A 297 -9.95 -26.24 13.65
C ASP A 297 -9.18 -24.98 13.25
N VAL A 298 -7.84 -25.04 13.27
CA VAL A 298 -6.98 -23.93 12.85
C VAL A 298 -7.31 -23.49 11.42
N ILE A 299 -7.44 -24.42 10.48
CA ILE A 299 -7.80 -24.11 9.09
C ILE A 299 -9.20 -23.49 9.01
N ARG A 300 -10.19 -24.08 9.70
CA ARG A 300 -11.58 -23.58 9.68
C ARG A 300 -11.68 -22.14 10.21
N TRP A 301 -11.05 -21.87 11.36
CA TRP A 301 -11.08 -20.55 11.99
C TRP A 301 -10.23 -19.53 11.22
N SER A 302 -9.16 -19.97 10.57
CA SER A 302 -8.39 -19.13 9.67
C SER A 302 -9.24 -18.71 8.45
N HIS A 303 -9.93 -19.65 7.80
CA HIS A 303 -10.80 -19.34 6.67
C HIS A 303 -11.95 -18.41 7.05
N LEU A 304 -12.58 -18.65 8.21
CA LEU A 304 -13.60 -17.76 8.74
C LEU A 304 -13.04 -16.35 8.99
N GLY A 305 -11.84 -16.25 9.56
CA GLY A 305 -11.16 -14.98 9.79
C GLY A 305 -10.90 -14.20 8.49
N VAL A 306 -10.49 -14.88 7.42
CA VAL A 306 -10.29 -14.25 6.10
C VAL A 306 -11.59 -13.65 5.58
N VAL A 307 -12.69 -14.42 5.59
CA VAL A 307 -13.99 -13.97 5.07
C VAL A 307 -14.56 -12.82 5.92
N LEU A 308 -14.54 -12.96 7.25
CA LEU A 308 -15.05 -11.93 8.16
C LEU A 308 -14.25 -10.63 8.04
N PHE A 309 -12.92 -10.70 8.03
CA PHE A 309 -12.09 -9.50 7.93
C PHE A 309 -12.26 -8.80 6.57
N ALA A 310 -12.35 -9.54 5.47
CA ALA A 310 -12.64 -8.97 4.16
C ALA A 310 -14.02 -8.29 4.10
N ALA A 311 -15.05 -8.91 4.68
CA ALA A 311 -16.39 -8.32 4.74
C ALA A 311 -16.43 -7.05 5.61
N ILE A 312 -15.81 -7.09 6.80
CA ILE A 312 -15.75 -5.95 7.72
C ILE A 312 -14.95 -4.79 7.11
N SER A 313 -13.78 -5.08 6.52
CA SER A 313 -12.96 -4.03 5.90
C SER A 313 -13.65 -3.40 4.69
N ALA A 314 -14.31 -4.17 3.84
CA ALA A 314 -15.11 -3.64 2.73
C ALA A 314 -16.28 -2.78 3.24
N GLY A 315 -17.02 -3.27 4.23
CA GLY A 315 -18.16 -2.56 4.84
C GLY A 315 -17.75 -1.25 5.52
N LEU A 316 -16.64 -1.24 6.26
CA LEU A 316 -16.13 -0.02 6.88
C LEU A 316 -15.54 0.95 5.86
N THR A 317 -14.89 0.45 4.82
CA THR A 317 -14.43 1.31 3.71
C THR A 317 -15.60 2.00 3.03
N ALA A 318 -16.67 1.26 2.77
CA ALA A 318 -17.93 1.77 2.25
C ALA A 318 -18.54 2.84 3.18
N ALA A 319 -18.58 2.60 4.49
CA ALA A 319 -19.09 3.56 5.47
C ALA A 319 -18.24 4.84 5.53
N PHE A 320 -16.92 4.71 5.49
CA PHE A 320 -16.00 5.85 5.50
C PHE A 320 -16.10 6.67 4.21
N ASN A 321 -16.22 6.02 3.05
CA ASN A 321 -16.45 6.70 1.78
C ASN A 321 -17.77 7.50 1.80
N TYR A 322 -18.86 6.92 2.31
CA TYR A 322 -20.12 7.65 2.49
C TYR A 322 -20.03 8.78 3.51
N GLY A 323 -19.20 8.61 4.56
CA GLY A 323 -18.91 9.63 5.55
C GLY A 323 -18.03 10.78 5.05
N GLY A 324 -17.63 10.77 3.77
CA GLY A 324 -16.77 11.79 3.16
C GLY A 324 -15.29 11.62 3.44
N ILE A 325 -14.88 10.51 4.07
CA ILE A 325 -13.46 10.18 4.27
C ILE A 325 -12.90 9.70 2.94
N ASN A 326 -11.75 10.27 2.57
CA ASN A 326 -11.00 9.91 1.37
C ASN A 326 -9.58 9.47 1.73
N MET A 327 -8.69 9.38 0.73
CA MET A 327 -7.36 8.78 0.91
C MET A 327 -6.35 9.65 1.68
N GLY A 328 -6.63 10.94 1.93
CA GLY A 328 -5.66 11.86 2.53
C GLY A 328 -6.25 12.87 3.49
#